data_AF-A0A955YTG6-F1
#
_entry.id   AF-A0A955YTG6-F1
#
_cell.length_a   1.000
_cell.length_b   1.000
_cell.length_c   1.000
_cell.angle_alpha   90.00
_cell.angle_beta   90.00
_cell.angle_gamma   90.00
#
_symmetry.space_group_name_H-M   'P 1'
#
loop_
_entity.id
_entity.type
_entity.pdbx_description
1 polymer ?
#
loop_
_entity_poly.entity_id
_entity_poly.type
_entity_poly.pdbx_seq_one_letter_code
_entity_poly.pdbx_strand_id
1 'polypeptide(L)'
;SKLARQLVDLGFEVLATAGTREVLTRDGVPSELVAKVGEARPNGVDRLRNGEIAMVFNTTEGAQAIRDSRSLRRQTLMSEVPYFTTLAAASAVVTAIAARRTTPITVRSIQEYHEQTAPRAKTLVPPAS
;
A
#
# COMPACT_ATOMS: atom_id res chain seq x y z
N SER A 1 -7.00 -1.70 11.94
CA SER A 1 -7.23 -0.26 12.06
C SER A 1 -5.97 0.60 11.93
N LYS A 2 -4.82 0.23 12.51
CA LYS A 2 -3.56 1.02 12.44
C LYS A 2 -3.21 1.57 11.04
N LEU A 3 -3.23 0.72 10.01
CA LEU A 3 -2.91 1.13 8.63
C LEU A 3 -3.89 2.18 8.09
N ALA A 4 -5.19 2.00 8.34
CA ALA A 4 -6.21 2.97 7.93
C ALA A 4 -6.02 4.31 8.64
N ARG A 5 -5.66 4.31 9.93
CA ARG A 5 -5.34 5.53 10.67
C ARG A 5 -4.15 6.26 10.06
N GLN A 6 -3.07 5.55 9.75
CA GLN A 6 -1.90 6.15 9.10
C GLN A 6 -2.25 6.75 7.73
N LEU A 7 -3.14 6.12 6.96
CA LEU A 7 -3.62 6.68 5.69
C LEU A 7 -4.41 7.98 5.92
N VAL A 8 -5.30 8.01 6.92
CA VAL A 8 -6.03 9.22 7.31
C VAL A 8 -5.08 10.33 7.76
N ASP A 9 -4.07 10.02 8.57
CA ASP A 9 -3.05 10.98 9.01
C ASP A 9 -2.21 11.52 7.83
N LEU A 10 -2.06 10.70 6.78
CA LEU A 10 -1.47 11.11 5.50
C LEU A 10 -2.46 11.88 4.61
N GLY A 11 -3.69 12.12 5.04
CA GLY A 11 -4.70 12.88 4.28
C GLY A 11 -5.41 12.08 3.19
N PHE A 12 -5.39 10.74 3.25
CA PHE A 12 -6.23 9.91 2.41
C PHE A 12 -7.62 9.72 3.03
N GLU A 13 -8.63 9.66 2.17
CA GLU A 13 -9.94 9.17 2.54
C GLU A 13 -9.96 7.63 2.48
N VAL A 14 -10.59 6.99 3.48
CA VAL A 14 -10.66 5.54 3.58
C VAL A 14 -12.08 5.07 3.22
N LEU A 15 -12.19 4.29 2.15
CA LEU A 15 -13.40 3.56 1.80
C LEU A 15 -13.32 2.13 2.34
N ALA A 16 -14.35 1.67 3.05
CA ALA A 16 -14.38 0.37 3.69
C ALA A 16 -15.72 -0.34 3.49
N THR A 17 -15.68 -1.65 3.23
CA THR A 17 -16.90 -2.48 3.23
C THR A 17 -17.47 -2.57 4.64
N ALA A 18 -18.76 -2.92 4.78
CA ALA A 18 -19.49 -2.85 6.04
C ALA A 18 -18.74 -3.43 7.26
N GLY A 19 -18.29 -4.69 7.17
CA GLY A 19 -17.57 -5.33 8.28
C GLY A 19 -16.21 -4.68 8.58
N THR A 20 -15.48 -4.21 7.56
CA THR A 20 -14.24 -3.46 7.79
C THR A 20 -14.53 -2.11 8.45
N ARG A 21 -15.56 -1.39 7.98
CA ARG A 21 -15.96 -0.09 8.52
C ARG A 21 -16.37 -0.21 9.98
N GLU A 22 -17.07 -1.26 10.37
CA GLU A 22 -17.46 -1.51 11.76
C GLU A 22 -16.23 -1.58 12.68
N VAL A 23 -15.22 -2.37 12.29
CA VAL A 23 -13.95 -2.46 13.03
C VAL A 23 -13.22 -1.11 13.08
N LEU A 24 -13.18 -0.36 11.97
CA LEU A 24 -12.55 0.96 11.94
C LEU A 24 -13.28 1.98 12.82
N THR A 25 -14.62 1.95 12.82
CA THR A 25 -15.47 2.84 13.61
C THR A 25 -15.26 2.61 15.10
N ARG A 26 -15.23 1.34 15.53
CA ARG A 26 -14.94 0.97 16.93
C ARG A 26 -13.57 1.50 17.39
N ASP A 27 -12.61 1.51 16.48
CA ASP A 27 -11.26 1.99 16.74
C ASP A 27 -11.10 3.51 16.49
N GLY A 28 -12.20 4.24 16.27
CA GLY A 28 -12.22 5.70 16.08
C GLY A 28 -11.52 6.18 14.81
N VAL A 29 -11.45 5.35 13.77
CA VAL A 29 -10.84 5.70 12.47
C VAL A 29 -11.95 6.07 11.48
N PRO A 30 -11.94 7.30 10.93
CA PRO A 30 -12.95 7.71 9.97
C PRO A 30 -12.85 6.88 8.68
N SER A 31 -13.99 6.42 8.18
CA SER A 31 -14.09 5.74 6.89
C SER A 31 -15.50 5.87 6.30
N GLU A 32 -15.59 5.97 4.99
CA GLU A 32 -16.85 5.95 4.24
C GLU A 32 -17.21 4.50 3.87
N LEU A 33 -18.51 4.20 3.83
CA LEU A 33 -18.99 2.87 3.47
C LEU A 33 -18.92 2.70 1.94
N VAL A 34 -18.33 1.60 1.48
CA VAL A 34 -18.44 1.17 0.08
C VAL A 34 -19.14 -0.18 -0.01
N ALA A 35 -20.17 -0.26 -0.84
CA ALA A 35 -20.88 -1.52 -1.08
C ALA A 35 -19.98 -2.51 -1.84
N LYS A 36 -20.14 -3.81 -1.58
CA LYS A 36 -19.55 -4.82 -2.46
C LYS A 36 -20.31 -4.88 -3.79
N VAL A 37 -19.67 -5.46 -4.79
CA VAL A 37 -20.30 -5.69 -6.09
C VAL A 37 -21.49 -6.63 -5.91
N GLY A 38 -22.67 -6.17 -6.34
CA GLY A 38 -23.93 -6.92 -6.22
C GLY A 38 -24.77 -6.58 -4.98
N GLU A 39 -24.24 -5.84 -4.00
CA GLU A 39 -25.00 -5.43 -2.81
C GLU A 39 -25.78 -4.13 -3.06
N ALA A 40 -25.12 -3.08 -3.55
CA ALA A 40 -25.73 -1.79 -3.83
C ALA A 40 -24.88 -0.96 -4.82
N ARG A 41 -25.37 0.24 -5.16
CA ARG A 41 -24.67 1.25 -5.97
C ARG A 41 -24.61 2.58 -5.19
N PRO A 42 -23.53 3.37 -5.30
CA PRO A 42 -22.27 3.03 -5.97
C PRO A 42 -21.46 2.00 -5.17
N ASN A 43 -20.88 1.01 -5.84
CA ASN A 43 -19.96 0.04 -5.23
C ASN A 43 -18.50 0.34 -5.60
N GLY A 44 -17.56 -0.44 -5.08
CA GLY A 44 -16.12 -0.24 -5.34
C GLY A 44 -15.72 -0.25 -6.82
N VAL A 45 -16.44 -1.00 -7.68
CA VAL A 45 -16.19 -1.01 -9.13
C VAL A 45 -16.63 0.32 -9.77
N ASP A 46 -17.73 0.91 -9.32
CA ASP A 46 -18.18 2.22 -9.80
C ASP A 46 -17.20 3.32 -9.40
N ARG A 47 -16.78 3.32 -8.14
CA ARG A 47 -15.82 4.27 -7.59
C ARG A 47 -14.47 4.20 -8.31
N LEU A 48 -13.99 2.98 -8.63
CA LEU A 48 -12.79 2.78 -9.47
C LEU A 48 -12.94 3.38 -10.86
N ARG A 49 -14.09 3.16 -11.52
CA ARG A 49 -14.35 3.70 -12.87
C ARG A 49 -14.43 5.22 -12.90
N ASN A 50 -14.91 5.81 -11.82
CA ASN A 50 -14.97 7.26 -11.66
C ASN A 50 -13.62 7.89 -11.28
N GLY A 51 -12.56 7.10 -11.08
CA GLY A 51 -11.25 7.59 -10.66
C GLY A 51 -11.18 8.02 -9.19
N GLU A 52 -12.14 7.61 -8.37
CA GLU A 52 -12.26 7.99 -6.95
C GLU A 52 -11.37 7.14 -6.03
N ILE A 53 -10.75 6.08 -6.56
CA ILE A 53 -9.91 5.15 -5.79
C ILE A 53 -8.48 5.16 -6.32
N ALA A 54 -7.55 5.63 -5.48
CA ALA A 54 -6.12 5.68 -5.81
C ALA A 54 -5.36 4.38 -5.54
N MET A 55 -5.87 3.52 -4.66
CA MET A 55 -5.29 2.21 -4.33
C MET A 55 -6.30 1.30 -3.65
N VAL A 56 -6.12 -0.02 -3.75
CA VAL A 56 -7.00 -1.01 -3.14
C VAL A 56 -6.21 -1.98 -2.26
N PHE A 57 -6.63 -2.12 -1.00
CA PHE A 57 -6.19 -3.18 -0.09
C PHE A 57 -7.29 -4.23 0.05
N ASN A 58 -7.02 -5.44 -0.42
CA ASN A 58 -7.95 -6.56 -0.41
C ASN A 58 -7.35 -7.73 0.37
N THR A 59 -7.53 -7.75 1.67
CA THR A 59 -7.06 -8.83 2.54
C THR A 59 -8.23 -9.79 2.76
N THR A 60 -8.60 -10.56 1.72
CA THR A 60 -9.71 -11.52 1.81
C THR A 60 -9.29 -12.78 2.52
N GLU A 61 -10.04 -13.19 3.53
CA GLU A 61 -9.97 -14.53 4.13
C GLU A 61 -11.19 -15.36 3.68
N GLY A 62 -10.96 -16.60 3.25
CA GLY A 62 -12.01 -17.55 2.87
C GLY A 62 -12.40 -17.56 1.38
N ALA A 63 -12.76 -18.74 0.87
CA ALA A 63 -13.04 -18.97 -0.55
C ALA A 63 -14.22 -18.12 -1.10
N GLN A 64 -15.22 -17.83 -0.27
CA GLN A 64 -16.36 -16.99 -0.65
C GLN A 64 -15.94 -15.54 -0.89
N ALA A 65 -15.18 -14.95 0.03
CA ALA A 65 -14.66 -13.58 -0.13
C ALA A 65 -13.72 -13.45 -1.34
N ILE A 66 -12.98 -14.51 -1.68
CA ILE A 66 -12.13 -14.54 -2.88
C ILE A 66 -12.97 -14.53 -4.17
N ARG A 67 -14.07 -15.29 -4.22
CA ARG A 67 -14.98 -15.28 -5.38
C ARG A 67 -15.67 -13.93 -5.54
N ASP A 68 -16.18 -13.39 -4.44
CA ASP A 68 -16.94 -12.13 -4.43
C ASP A 68 -16.06 -10.92 -4.79
N SER A 69 -14.76 -11.02 -4.57
CA SER A 69 -13.78 -9.98 -4.94
C SER A 69 -13.26 -10.09 -6.38
N ARG A 70 -13.67 -11.08 -7.18
CA ARG A 70 -13.14 -11.29 -8.54
C ARG A 70 -13.40 -10.10 -9.47
N SER A 71 -14.61 -9.55 -9.43
CA SER A 71 -15.01 -8.39 -10.26
C SER A 71 -14.23 -7.13 -9.85
N LEU A 72 -14.12 -6.87 -8.55
CA LEU A 72 -13.33 -5.76 -8.01
C LEU A 72 -11.86 -5.89 -8.41
N ARG A 73 -11.24 -7.05 -8.22
CA ARG A 73 -9.85 -7.31 -8.59
C ARG A 73 -9.62 -7.07 -10.09
N ARG A 74 -10.47 -7.65 -10.94
CA ARG A 74 -10.38 -7.47 -12.39
C ARG A 74 -10.49 -5.99 -12.76
N GLN A 75 -11.47 -5.27 -12.22
CA GLN A 75 -11.63 -3.85 -12.53
C GLN A 75 -10.44 -3.02 -12.04
N THR A 76 -9.94 -3.29 -10.84
CA THR A 76 -8.79 -2.54 -10.30
C THR A 76 -7.58 -2.63 -11.22
N LEU A 77 -7.29 -3.85 -11.70
CA LEU A 77 -6.21 -4.10 -12.66
C LEU A 77 -6.44 -3.40 -14.00
N MET A 78 -7.67 -3.42 -14.52
CA MET A 78 -8.03 -2.75 -15.77
C MET A 78 -8.00 -1.22 -15.66
N SER A 79 -8.15 -0.69 -14.44
CA SER A 79 -8.05 0.74 -14.13
C SER A 79 -6.62 1.17 -13.78
N GLU A 80 -5.62 0.27 -13.88
CA GLU A 80 -4.21 0.53 -13.53
C GLU A 80 -4.01 1.05 -12.10
N VAL A 81 -4.95 0.72 -11.21
CA VAL A 81 -4.90 1.12 -9.80
C VAL A 81 -4.08 0.07 -9.02
N PRO A 82 -3.14 0.48 -8.15
CA PRO A 82 -2.39 -0.45 -7.30
C PRO A 82 -3.32 -1.32 -6.43
N TYR A 83 -3.11 -2.63 -6.47
CA TYR A 83 -3.92 -3.62 -5.75
C TYR A 83 -3.04 -4.52 -4.88
N PHE A 84 -3.33 -4.60 -3.59
CA PHE A 84 -2.53 -5.35 -2.62
C PHE A 84 -3.39 -6.38 -1.89
N THR A 85 -2.87 -7.59 -1.74
CA THR A 85 -3.61 -8.71 -1.13
C THR A 85 -3.18 -9.07 0.28
N THR A 86 -2.10 -8.47 0.78
CA THR A 86 -1.52 -8.79 2.09
C THR A 86 -1.37 -7.55 2.95
N LEU A 87 -1.54 -7.71 4.27
CA LEU A 87 -1.31 -6.63 5.22
C LEU A 87 0.16 -6.18 5.24
N ALA A 88 1.11 -7.10 4.99
CA ALA A 88 2.52 -6.76 4.90
C ALA A 88 2.82 -5.83 3.72
N ALA A 89 2.28 -6.12 2.54
CA ALA A 89 2.40 -5.24 1.38
C ALA A 89 1.72 -3.89 1.63
N ALA A 90 0.53 -3.90 2.23
CA ALA A 90 -0.17 -2.67 2.61
C ALA A 90 0.67 -1.80 3.54
N SER A 91 1.26 -2.41 4.58
CA SER A 91 2.14 -1.71 5.52
C SER A 91 3.38 -1.11 4.86
N ALA A 92 4.02 -1.87 3.96
CA ALA A 92 5.20 -1.39 3.24
C ALA A 92 4.86 -0.17 2.36
N VAL A 93 3.72 -0.20 1.67
CA VAL A 93 3.25 0.89 0.80
C VAL A 93 2.93 2.15 1.61
N VAL A 94 2.18 2.03 2.71
CA VAL A 94 1.87 3.18 3.57
C VAL A 94 3.16 3.81 4.12
N THR A 95 4.12 2.98 4.53
CA THR A 95 5.43 3.44 5.00
C THR A 95 6.21 4.16 3.90
N ALA A 96 6.23 3.61 2.69
CA ALA A 96 6.88 4.22 1.55
C ALA A 96 6.26 5.56 1.15
N ILE A 97 4.92 5.67 1.19
CA ILE A 97 4.20 6.93 0.92
C ILE A 97 4.56 7.99 1.96
N ALA A 98 4.58 7.61 3.24
CA ALA A 98 4.98 8.51 4.32
C ALA A 98 6.42 9.01 4.13
N ALA A 99 7.36 8.09 3.89
CA ALA A 99 8.78 8.42 3.71
C ALA A 99 9.01 9.32 2.48
N ARG A 100 8.26 9.10 1.39
CA ARG A 100 8.39 9.91 0.16
C ARG A 100 7.99 11.37 0.34
N ARG A 101 7.22 11.72 1.38
CA ARG A 101 6.91 13.12 1.71
C ARG A 101 8.06 13.86 2.37
N THR A 102 8.97 13.14 3.02
CA THR A 102 10.06 13.74 3.81
C THR A 102 11.44 13.53 3.18
N THR A 103 11.58 12.53 2.31
CA THR A 103 12.87 12.11 1.77
C THR A 103 12.96 12.44 0.29
N PRO A 104 13.89 13.32 -0.13
CA PRO A 104 14.10 13.60 -1.54
C PRO A 104 14.63 12.35 -2.25
N ILE A 105 14.22 12.18 -3.51
CA ILE A 105 14.78 11.14 -4.36
C ILE A 105 16.23 11.50 -4.65
N THR A 106 17.15 10.66 -4.20
CA THR A 106 18.55 10.74 -4.56
C THR A 106 18.86 9.70 -5.62
N VAL A 107 19.73 10.06 -6.57
CA VAL A 107 20.22 9.14 -7.59
C VAL A 107 21.62 8.73 -7.19
N ARG A 108 21.92 7.45 -7.34
CA ARG A 108 23.24 6.89 -7.15
C ARG A 108 23.48 5.80 -8.17
N SER A 109 24.64 5.84 -8.81
CA SER A 109 25.13 4.80 -9.71
C SER A 109 25.43 3.51 -8.95
N ILE A 110 25.35 2.38 -9.64
CA ILE A 110 25.70 1.08 -9.05
C ILE A 110 27.14 1.09 -8.54
N GLN A 111 28.05 1.77 -9.24
CA GLN A 111 29.46 1.92 -8.87
C GLN A 111 29.62 2.61 -7.51
N GLU A 112 28.93 3.73 -7.28
CA GLU A 112 28.95 4.44 -5.98
C GLU A 112 28.41 3.59 -4.82
N TYR A 113 27.51 2.63 -5.08
CA TYR A 113 27.10 1.65 -4.06
C TYR A 113 28.23 0.65 -3.75
N HIS A 114 28.91 0.13 -4.77
CA HIS A 114 30.01 -0.82 -4.59
C HIS A 114 31.17 -0.21 -3.78
N GLU A 115 31.54 1.04 -4.03
CA GLU A 115 32.61 1.74 -3.32
C GLU A 115 32.34 1.89 -1.81
N GLN A 116 31.07 2.01 -1.39
CA GLN A 116 30.70 2.11 0.02
C GLN A 116 30.67 0.77 0.75
N THR A 117 30.44 -0.31 0.01
CA THR A 117 30.48 -1.69 0.53
C THR A 117 31.84 -2.36 0.40
N ALA A 118 32.78 -1.76 -0.32
CA ALA A 118 34.12 -2.28 -0.46
C ALA A 118 34.78 -2.35 0.94
N PRO A 119 35.35 -3.50 1.33
CA PRO A 119 36.08 -3.58 2.59
C PRO A 119 37.19 -2.52 2.57
N ARG A 120 37.28 -1.69 3.62
CA ARG A 120 38.40 -0.75 3.80
C ARG A 120 39.69 -1.55 3.60
N ALA A 121 40.39 -1.33 2.49
CA ALA A 121 41.65 -1.98 2.25
C ALA A 121 42.58 -1.65 3.43
N LYS A 122 42.99 -2.67 4.19
CA LYS A 122 44.10 -2.51 5.14
C LYS A 122 45.31 -2.18 4.28
N THR A 123 45.82 -0.95 4.39
CA THR A 123 47.11 -0.59 3.82
C THR A 123 48.17 -1.50 4.44
N LEU A 124 48.57 -2.54 3.71
CA LEU A 124 49.77 -3.30 4.03
C LEU A 124 50.95 -2.40 3.73
N VAL A 125 51.54 -1.85 4.77
CA VAL A 125 52.85 -1.20 4.67
C VAL A 125 53.86 -2.32 4.42
N PRO A 126 54.60 -2.33 3.30
CA PRO A 126 55.62 -3.35 3.06
C PRO A 126 56.74 -3.20 4.12
N PRO A 127 57.33 -4.31 4.61
CA PRO A 127 58.40 -4.24 5.60
C PRO A 127 59.61 -3.53 4.99
N ALA A 128 60.21 -2.64 5.78
CA ALA A 128 61.45 -1.96 5.44
C ALA A 128 62.59 -2.99 5.29
N SER A 129 63.43 -2.76 4.28
CA SER A 129 64.60 -3.58 3.93
C SER A 129 65.65 -3.62 5.04
#